data_AF-A0A3M1ZY08-F1
#
_entry.id   AF-A0A3M1ZY08-F1
#
_cell.length_a   1.000
_cell.length_b   1.000
_cell.length_c   1.000
_cell.angle_alpha   90.00
_cell.angle_beta   90.00
_cell.angle_gamma   90.00
#
_symmetry.space_group_name_H-M   'P 1'
#
loop_
_entity.id
_entity.type
_entity.pdbx_description
1 polymer ?
#
loop_
_entity_poly.entity_id
_entity_poly.type
_entity_poly.pdbx_seq_one_letter_code
_entity_poly.pdbx_strand_id
1 'polypeptide(L)'
;MRVLRVLTCVLLALGAPALAGELGRLGPGGPAGTLAEVRAQARAAGLGDEEVKEAEDACREAGLTSAETARVLLLVARARVAGLPHEDLLSKLREGVAKGAPAEAILRVLERRTLTLRQASDLVERLTLEGHRPVDAKLAVCAVADALWAGASPSEVLRAVREGSALPRGLPDPRTAFAGP
;
A
#
# COMPACT_ATOMS: atom_id res chain seq x y z
N MET A 1 -9.04 38.22 -27.14
CA MET A 1 -8.29 36.95 -27.28
C MET A 1 -7.71 36.52 -25.93
N ARG A 2 -8.49 35.84 -25.08
CA ARG A 2 -8.00 35.21 -23.83
C ARG A 2 -8.96 34.11 -23.37
N VAL A 3 -8.94 32.94 -24.01
CA VAL A 3 -9.53 31.71 -23.44
C VAL A 3 -8.79 30.51 -24.03
N LEU A 4 -7.65 30.10 -23.46
CA LEU A 4 -7.00 28.83 -23.83
C LEU A 4 -6.03 28.34 -22.75
N ARG A 5 -6.49 28.11 -21.51
CA ARG A 5 -5.69 27.46 -20.45
C ARG A 5 -6.50 26.62 -19.45
N VAL A 6 -7.58 25.98 -19.89
CA VAL A 6 -8.38 25.07 -19.03
C VAL A 6 -8.45 23.64 -19.58
N LEU A 7 -7.81 23.35 -20.71
CA LEU A 7 -7.96 22.06 -21.40
C LEU A 7 -6.76 21.11 -21.24
N THR A 8 -6.26 20.92 -20.01
CA THR A 8 -5.24 19.88 -19.73
C THR A 8 -5.58 18.99 -18.53
N CYS A 9 -6.69 19.23 -17.82
CA CYS A 9 -7.06 18.42 -16.64
C CYS A 9 -8.12 17.34 -16.89
N VAL A 10 -8.51 17.03 -18.14
CA VAL A 10 -9.67 16.14 -18.41
C VAL A 10 -9.31 14.82 -19.11
N LEU A 11 -8.02 14.52 -19.34
CA LEU A 11 -7.61 13.33 -20.11
C LEU A 11 -6.98 12.17 -19.30
N LEU A 12 -7.27 12.06 -18.00
CA LEU A 12 -6.88 10.91 -17.17
C LEU A 12 -8.08 10.21 -16.47
N ALA A 13 -9.31 10.48 -16.90
CA ALA A 13 -10.53 9.96 -16.25
C ALA A 13 -11.27 8.87 -17.05
N LEU A 14 -10.61 8.20 -17.99
CA LEU A 14 -11.24 7.14 -18.81
C LEU A 14 -10.38 5.87 -18.79
N GLY A 15 -10.53 5.08 -17.73
CA GLY A 15 -9.90 3.76 -17.63
C GLY A 15 -10.20 2.94 -16.36
N ALA A 16 -10.73 3.54 -15.29
CA ALA A 16 -10.82 2.89 -13.97
C ALA A 16 -12.20 2.44 -13.43
N PRO A 17 -13.38 2.75 -14.00
CA PRO A 17 -14.63 2.45 -13.28
C PRO A 17 -15.04 0.97 -13.31
N ALA A 18 -14.51 0.15 -14.23
CA ALA A 18 -14.86 -1.27 -14.34
C ALA A 18 -14.14 -2.16 -13.32
N LEU A 19 -12.89 -1.85 -12.96
CA LEU A 19 -12.10 -2.63 -12.01
C LEU A 19 -12.55 -2.41 -10.56
N ALA A 20 -13.04 -1.21 -10.21
CA ALA A 20 -13.55 -0.91 -8.88
C ALA A 20 -14.80 -1.73 -8.52
N GLY A 21 -15.66 -2.04 -9.52
CA GLY A 21 -16.87 -2.84 -9.33
C GLY A 21 -16.60 -4.33 -9.06
N GLU A 22 -15.58 -4.90 -9.70
CA GLU A 22 -15.18 -6.30 -9.46
C GLU A 22 -14.43 -6.47 -8.13
N LEU A 23 -13.64 -5.46 -7.74
CA LEU A 23 -12.97 -5.45 -6.44
C LEU A 23 -13.92 -5.08 -5.30
N GLY A 24 -15.09 -4.48 -5.57
CA GLY A 24 -16.14 -4.24 -4.57
C GLY A 24 -16.82 -5.51 -4.06
N ARG A 25 -16.76 -6.62 -4.82
CA ARG A 25 -17.16 -7.96 -4.35
C ARG A 25 -16.16 -8.58 -3.36
N LEU A 26 -15.03 -7.91 -3.14
CA LEU A 26 -13.98 -8.32 -2.20
C LEU A 26 -14.20 -7.76 -0.79
N GLY A 27 -15.43 -7.88 -0.28
CA GLY A 27 -15.68 -7.69 1.15
C GLY A 27 -14.76 -8.60 1.99
N PRO A 28 -14.50 -8.27 3.26
CA PRO A 28 -13.64 -9.06 4.14
C PRO A 28 -14.11 -10.52 4.39
N GLY A 29 -15.21 -10.95 3.76
CA GLY A 29 -15.77 -12.31 3.85
C GLY A 29 -16.32 -12.90 2.54
N GLY A 30 -15.94 -12.40 1.35
CA GLY A 30 -16.32 -13.02 0.08
C GLY A 30 -15.56 -14.33 -0.18
N PRO A 31 -16.14 -15.34 -0.88
CA PRO A 31 -15.41 -16.55 -1.21
C PRO A 31 -14.20 -16.18 -2.06
N ALA A 32 -13.00 -16.53 -1.59
CA ALA A 32 -11.81 -16.40 -2.39
C ALA A 32 -12.04 -17.26 -3.65
N GLY A 33 -12.02 -16.61 -4.82
CA GLY A 33 -11.98 -17.33 -6.09
C GLY A 33 -10.82 -18.33 -6.10
N THR A 34 -10.83 -19.27 -7.03
CA THR A 34 -9.71 -20.20 -7.17
C THR A 34 -8.38 -19.43 -7.30
N LEU A 35 -7.24 -20.01 -6.90
CA LEU A 35 -5.95 -19.33 -7.05
C LEU A 35 -5.70 -18.88 -8.50
N ALA A 36 -6.20 -19.63 -9.49
CA ALA A 36 -6.17 -19.24 -10.90
C ALA A 36 -6.98 -17.96 -11.19
N GLU A 37 -8.18 -17.83 -10.65
CA GLU A 37 -8.99 -16.61 -10.76
C GLU A 37 -8.30 -15.43 -10.08
N VAL A 38 -7.73 -15.64 -8.89
CA VAL A 38 -7.03 -14.58 -8.17
C VAL A 38 -5.78 -14.11 -8.91
N ARG A 39 -5.02 -15.01 -9.55
CA ARG A 39 -3.92 -14.62 -10.45
C ARG A 39 -4.41 -13.73 -11.59
N ALA A 40 -5.51 -14.13 -12.24
CA ALA A 40 -6.09 -13.34 -13.33
C ALA A 40 -6.53 -11.95 -12.83
N GLN A 41 -7.16 -11.88 -11.66
CA GLN A 41 -7.54 -10.63 -11.01
C GLN A 41 -6.33 -9.77 -10.64
N ALA A 42 -5.28 -10.35 -10.09
CA ALA A 42 -4.04 -9.64 -9.74
C ALA A 42 -3.38 -9.00 -10.97
N ARG A 43 -3.33 -9.73 -12.09
CA ARG A 43 -2.86 -9.19 -13.38
C ARG A 43 -3.75 -8.08 -13.90
N ALA A 44 -5.08 -8.25 -13.84
CA ALA A 44 -6.03 -7.22 -14.25
C ALA A 44 -5.94 -5.95 -13.38
N ALA A 45 -5.55 -6.11 -12.10
CA ALA A 45 -5.24 -5.02 -11.18
C ALA A 45 -3.89 -4.31 -11.48
N GLY A 46 -3.13 -4.81 -12.45
CA GLY A 46 -1.88 -4.21 -12.91
C GLY A 46 -0.63 -4.70 -12.18
N LEU A 47 -0.67 -5.87 -11.55
CA LEU A 47 0.55 -6.57 -11.11
C LEU A 47 1.20 -7.26 -12.30
N GLY A 48 2.52 -7.16 -12.40
CA GLY A 48 3.31 -7.85 -13.41
C GLY A 48 3.35 -9.36 -13.20
N ASP A 49 3.60 -10.12 -14.26
CA ASP A 49 3.72 -11.58 -14.18
C ASP A 49 4.84 -12.04 -13.25
N GLU A 50 5.99 -11.35 -13.27
CA GLU A 50 7.09 -11.64 -12.35
C GLU A 50 6.72 -11.32 -10.90
N GLU A 51 6.00 -10.22 -10.62
CA GLU A 51 5.56 -9.90 -9.25
C GLU A 51 4.59 -10.95 -8.71
N VAL A 52 3.64 -11.40 -9.53
CA VAL A 52 2.71 -12.49 -9.17
C VAL A 52 3.48 -13.77 -8.90
N LYS A 53 4.40 -14.15 -9.80
CA LYS A 53 5.21 -15.35 -9.65
C LYS A 53 6.10 -15.30 -8.40
N GLU A 54 6.79 -14.18 -8.17
CA GLU A 54 7.63 -13.96 -6.99
C GLU A 54 6.82 -14.08 -5.69
N ALA A 55 5.62 -13.50 -5.65
CA ALA A 55 4.74 -13.62 -4.49
C ALA A 55 4.34 -15.08 -4.24
N GLU A 56 4.01 -15.83 -5.28
CA GLU A 56 3.64 -17.24 -5.16
C GLU A 56 4.81 -18.15 -4.77
N ASP A 57 6.00 -17.89 -5.32
CA ASP A 57 7.21 -18.63 -4.96
C ASP A 57 7.55 -18.39 -3.49
N ALA A 58 7.46 -17.14 -3.00
CA ALA A 58 7.63 -16.83 -1.59
C ALA A 58 6.54 -17.50 -0.72
N CYS A 59 5.28 -17.48 -1.13
CA CYS A 59 4.21 -18.17 -0.42
C CYS A 59 4.47 -19.68 -0.32
N ARG A 60 4.94 -20.30 -1.42
CA ARG A 60 5.29 -21.72 -1.45
C ARG A 60 6.46 -22.05 -0.52
N GLU A 61 7.50 -21.22 -0.52
CA GLU A 61 8.67 -21.38 0.36
C GLU A 61 8.27 -21.30 1.84
N ALA A 62 7.36 -20.40 2.18
CA ALA A 62 6.80 -20.29 3.54
C ALA A 62 5.72 -21.33 3.87
N GLY A 63 5.43 -22.27 2.96
CA GLY A 63 4.47 -23.35 3.19
C GLY A 63 3.00 -22.92 3.21
N LEU A 64 2.66 -21.78 2.60
CA LEU A 64 1.27 -21.31 2.49
C LEU A 64 0.46 -22.24 1.58
N THR A 65 -0.77 -22.48 1.96
CA THR A 65 -1.77 -23.16 1.12
C THR A 65 -2.16 -22.29 -0.08
N SER A 66 -2.83 -22.89 -1.08
CA SER A 66 -3.37 -22.15 -2.22
C SER A 66 -4.37 -21.06 -1.80
N ALA A 67 -5.15 -21.29 -0.75
CA ALA A 67 -6.11 -20.32 -0.24
C ALA A 67 -5.41 -19.12 0.45
N GLU A 68 -4.34 -19.38 1.20
CA GLU A 68 -3.52 -18.35 1.84
C GLU A 68 -2.73 -17.55 0.81
N THR A 69 -2.16 -18.21 -0.19
CA THR A 69 -1.50 -17.56 -1.34
C THR A 69 -2.47 -16.65 -2.07
N ALA A 70 -3.70 -17.11 -2.32
CA ALA A 70 -4.74 -16.30 -2.92
C ALA A 70 -5.07 -15.06 -2.06
N ARG A 71 -5.13 -15.20 -0.73
CA ARG A 71 -5.30 -14.05 0.18
C ARG A 71 -4.15 -13.05 0.08
N VAL A 72 -2.89 -13.50 0.03
CA VAL A 72 -1.72 -12.63 -0.15
C VAL A 72 -1.84 -11.85 -1.46
N LEU A 73 -2.08 -12.54 -2.57
CA LEU A 73 -2.22 -11.90 -3.89
C LEU A 73 -3.36 -10.88 -3.91
N LEU A 74 -4.50 -11.18 -3.27
CA LEU A 74 -5.61 -10.23 -3.14
C LEU A 74 -5.22 -9.00 -2.32
N LEU A 75 -4.44 -9.14 -1.24
CA LEU A 75 -3.98 -7.98 -0.47
C LEU A 75 -3.09 -7.06 -1.33
N VAL A 76 -2.13 -7.64 -2.04
CA VAL A 76 -1.21 -6.89 -2.91
C VAL A 76 -1.97 -6.24 -4.07
N ALA A 77 -2.87 -6.96 -4.73
CA ALA A 77 -3.71 -6.44 -5.82
C ALA A 77 -4.60 -5.28 -5.36
N ARG A 78 -5.24 -5.40 -4.20
CA ARG A 78 -6.05 -4.31 -3.63
C ARG A 78 -5.21 -3.09 -3.28
N ALA A 79 -4.00 -3.29 -2.73
CA ALA A 79 -3.08 -2.20 -2.45
C ALA A 79 -2.68 -1.47 -3.74
N ARG A 80 -2.35 -2.22 -4.80
CA ARG A 80 -2.01 -1.67 -6.12
C ARG A 80 -3.12 -0.80 -6.69
N VAL A 81 -4.36 -1.29 -6.66
CA VAL A 81 -5.52 -0.57 -7.20
C VAL A 81 -5.85 0.67 -6.38
N ALA A 82 -5.68 0.60 -5.06
CA ALA A 82 -5.83 1.75 -4.17
C ALA A 82 -4.67 2.77 -4.30
N GLY A 83 -3.70 2.54 -5.18
CA GLY A 83 -2.53 3.41 -5.34
C GLY A 83 -1.55 3.34 -4.16
N LEU A 84 -1.70 2.36 -3.27
CA LEU A 84 -0.81 2.16 -2.13
C LEU A 84 0.54 1.54 -2.59
N PRO A 85 1.60 1.67 -1.79
CA PRO A 85 2.91 1.05 -2.05
C PRO A 85 2.85 -0.49 -1.93
N HIS A 86 2.23 -1.18 -2.89
CA HIS A 86 2.08 -2.64 -2.88
C HIS A 86 3.43 -3.40 -2.89
N GLU A 87 4.49 -2.77 -3.41
CA GLU A 87 5.87 -3.27 -3.40
C GLU A 87 6.42 -3.42 -1.97
N ASP A 88 5.92 -2.61 -1.02
CA ASP A 88 6.22 -2.73 0.41
C ASP A 88 5.62 -4.02 0.99
N LEU A 89 4.42 -4.41 0.57
CA LEU A 89 3.79 -5.67 0.99
C LEU A 89 4.57 -6.89 0.46
N LEU A 90 5.02 -6.86 -0.79
CA LEU A 90 5.89 -7.90 -1.35
C LEU A 90 7.23 -7.99 -0.61
N SER A 91 7.78 -6.85 -0.21
CA SER A 91 9.00 -6.80 0.60
C SER A 91 8.78 -7.37 2.01
N LYS A 92 7.64 -7.10 2.64
CA LYS A 92 7.27 -7.67 3.94
C LYS A 92 7.00 -9.17 3.88
N LEU A 93 6.41 -9.66 2.79
CA LEU A 93 6.27 -11.09 2.52
C LEU A 93 7.64 -11.76 2.51
N ARG A 94 8.57 -11.26 1.67
CA ARG A 94 9.95 -11.77 1.57
C ARG A 94 10.68 -11.73 2.91
N GLU A 95 10.54 -10.64 3.66
CA GLU A 95 11.12 -10.53 5.01
C GLU A 95 10.58 -11.62 5.95
N GLY A 96 9.28 -11.90 5.92
CA GLY A 96 8.66 -12.96 6.70
C GLY A 96 9.19 -14.34 6.33
N VAL A 97 9.30 -14.64 5.03
CA VAL A 97 9.85 -15.89 4.52
C VAL A 97 11.31 -16.07 4.93
N ALA A 98 12.15 -15.05 4.72
CA ALA A 98 13.57 -15.08 5.08
C ALA A 98 13.80 -15.29 6.58
N LYS A 99 12.86 -14.86 7.43
CA LYS A 99 12.90 -15.07 8.89
C LYS A 99 12.33 -16.42 9.33
N GLY A 100 11.85 -17.27 8.40
CA GLY A 100 11.18 -18.52 8.70
C GLY A 100 9.89 -18.33 9.50
N ALA A 101 9.21 -17.18 9.33
CA ALA A 101 7.98 -16.90 10.06
C ALA A 101 6.86 -17.86 9.61
N PRO A 102 5.99 -18.33 10.52
CA PRO A 102 4.88 -19.19 10.14
C PRO A 102 3.88 -18.43 9.26
N ALA A 103 3.25 -19.15 8.33
CA ALA A 103 2.29 -18.62 7.35
C ALA A 103 1.26 -17.65 7.96
N GLU A 104 0.65 -18.03 9.08
CA GLU A 104 -0.36 -17.22 9.77
C GLU A 104 0.23 -15.89 10.30
N ALA A 105 1.48 -15.90 10.77
CA ALA A 105 2.15 -14.67 11.22
C ALA A 105 2.47 -13.75 10.04
N ILE A 106 2.91 -14.31 8.90
CA ILE A 106 3.14 -13.55 7.66
C ILE A 106 1.84 -12.86 7.24
N LEU A 107 0.73 -13.61 7.15
CA LEU A 107 -0.58 -13.07 6.76
C LEU A 107 -1.03 -11.94 7.69
N ARG A 108 -0.98 -12.14 9.01
CA ARG A 108 -1.34 -11.09 9.98
C ARG A 108 -0.48 -9.84 9.84
N VAL A 109 0.82 -9.99 9.57
CA VAL A 109 1.73 -8.85 9.34
C VAL A 109 1.34 -8.11 8.06
N LEU A 110 1.06 -8.82 6.97
CA LEU A 110 0.65 -8.21 5.70
C LEU A 110 -0.70 -7.48 5.82
N GLU A 111 -1.67 -8.07 6.50
CA GLU A 111 -2.98 -7.44 6.77
C GLU A 111 -2.80 -6.18 7.61
N ARG A 112 -2.06 -6.26 8.73
CA ARG A 112 -1.77 -5.10 9.57
C ARG A 112 -1.04 -4.02 8.80
N ARG A 113 -0.04 -4.39 7.97
CA ARG A 113 0.72 -3.44 7.19
C ARG A 113 -0.13 -2.75 6.14
N THR A 114 -1.04 -3.48 5.50
CA THR A 114 -2.02 -2.91 4.56
C THR A 114 -2.90 -1.85 5.24
N LEU A 115 -3.36 -2.10 6.46
CA LEU A 115 -4.12 -1.11 7.24
C LEU A 115 -3.26 0.11 7.60
N THR A 116 -2.01 -0.10 8.01
CA THR A 116 -1.08 1.00 8.31
C THR A 116 -0.78 1.85 7.07
N LEU A 117 -0.60 1.25 5.89
CA LEU A 117 -0.40 1.97 4.63
C LEU A 117 -1.62 2.82 4.25
N ARG A 118 -2.84 2.32 4.50
CA ARG A 118 -4.08 3.11 4.30
C ARG A 118 -4.11 4.33 5.21
N GLN A 119 -3.91 4.12 6.51
CA GLN A 119 -3.87 5.21 7.49
C GLN A 119 -2.79 6.24 7.14
N ALA A 120 -1.62 5.76 6.71
CA ALA A 120 -0.53 6.63 6.28
C ALA A 120 -0.91 7.43 5.03
N SER A 121 -1.57 6.82 4.05
CA SER A 121 -2.08 7.50 2.85
C SER A 121 -3.04 8.62 3.21
N ASP A 122 -3.99 8.39 4.12
CA ASP A 122 -4.95 9.40 4.57
C ASP A 122 -4.22 10.59 5.24
N LEU A 123 -3.19 10.32 6.04
CA LEU A 123 -2.38 11.36 6.68
C LEU A 123 -1.55 12.16 5.66
N VAL A 124 -0.95 11.49 4.67
CA VAL A 124 -0.17 12.14 3.61
C VAL A 124 -1.09 13.02 2.74
N GLU A 125 -2.28 12.54 2.39
CA GLU A 125 -3.27 13.33 1.65
C GLU A 125 -3.65 14.59 2.43
N ARG A 126 -3.95 14.45 3.73
CA ARG A 126 -4.25 15.59 4.59
C ARG A 126 -3.10 16.60 4.65
N LEU A 127 -1.86 16.13 4.87
CA LEU A 127 -0.68 16.99 4.89
C LEU A 127 -0.48 17.71 3.54
N THR A 128 -0.74 17.03 2.44
CA THR A 128 -0.66 17.61 1.08
C THR A 128 -1.69 18.70 0.88
N LEU A 129 -2.94 18.51 1.36
CA LEU A 129 -3.99 19.53 1.34
C LEU A 129 -3.65 20.76 2.20
N GLU A 130 -2.87 20.56 3.26
CA GLU A 130 -2.35 21.62 4.14
C GLU A 130 -1.10 22.31 3.57
N GLY A 131 -0.61 21.89 2.40
CA GLY A 131 0.52 22.50 1.70
C GLY A 131 1.87 21.82 1.92
N HIS A 132 1.95 20.78 2.76
CA HIS A 132 3.16 19.98 2.97
C HIS A 132 3.31 18.98 1.83
N ARG A 133 4.12 19.34 0.82
CA ARG A 133 4.26 18.52 -0.39
C ARG A 133 5.25 17.37 -0.18
N PRO A 134 4.84 16.11 -0.44
CA PRO A 134 5.79 15.00 -0.45
C PRO A 134 6.77 15.15 -1.61
N VAL A 135 8.03 14.71 -1.41
CA VAL A 135 9.02 14.61 -2.51
C VAL A 135 8.58 13.54 -3.50
N ASP A 136 8.09 12.43 -2.97
CA ASP A 136 7.42 11.36 -3.70
C ASP A 136 6.25 10.84 -2.84
N ALA A 137 5.07 10.68 -3.45
CA ALA A 137 3.86 10.33 -2.71
C ALA A 137 3.94 8.92 -2.10
N LYS A 138 4.47 7.92 -2.83
CA LYS A 138 4.59 6.55 -2.31
C LYS A 138 5.62 6.50 -1.19
N LEU A 139 6.75 7.19 -1.36
CA LEU A 139 7.80 7.28 -0.34
C LEU A 139 7.27 7.92 0.95
N ALA A 140 6.48 8.99 0.85
CA ALA A 140 5.86 9.63 2.00
C ALA A 140 4.88 8.70 2.72
N VAL A 141 4.06 7.95 1.97
CA VAL A 141 3.18 6.92 2.55
C VAL A 141 3.98 5.88 3.30
N CYS A 142 5.07 5.36 2.71
CA CYS A 142 5.94 4.39 3.40
C CYS A 142 6.58 4.98 4.66
N ALA A 143 7.15 6.18 4.59
CA ALA A 143 7.82 6.82 5.73
C ALA A 143 6.85 7.09 6.89
N VAL A 144 5.64 7.56 6.58
CA VAL A 144 4.56 7.72 7.57
C VAL A 144 4.13 6.36 8.12
N ALA A 145 3.95 5.35 7.26
CA ALA A 145 3.56 4.02 7.68
C ALA A 145 4.60 3.37 8.60
N ASP A 146 5.90 3.62 8.37
CA ASP A 146 6.99 3.14 9.22
C ASP A 146 6.99 3.80 10.59
N ALA A 147 6.75 5.10 10.66
CA ALA A 147 6.58 5.80 11.93
C ALA A 147 5.38 5.24 12.73
N LEU A 148 4.23 5.08 12.08
CA LEU A 148 3.03 4.48 12.69
C LEU A 148 3.28 3.04 13.14
N TRP A 149 3.95 2.23 12.31
CA TRP A 149 4.29 0.84 12.60
C TRP A 149 5.20 0.72 13.82
N ALA A 150 6.15 1.65 13.97
CA ALA A 150 7.09 1.73 15.09
C ALA A 150 6.44 2.29 16.38
N GLY A 151 5.19 2.73 16.32
CA GLY A 151 4.40 3.13 17.49
C GLY A 151 4.12 4.62 17.61
N ALA A 152 4.51 5.44 16.62
CA ALA A 152 4.07 6.84 16.59
C ALA A 152 2.55 6.90 16.43
N SER A 153 1.91 7.80 17.18
CA SER A 153 0.51 8.14 16.96
C SER A 153 0.34 9.01 15.70
N PRO A 154 -0.85 9.01 15.05
CA PRO A 154 -1.14 9.93 13.96
C PRO A 154 -0.89 11.40 14.31
N SER A 155 -1.21 11.80 15.54
CA SER A 155 -0.99 13.17 16.02
C SER A 155 0.49 13.53 16.11
N GLU A 156 1.33 12.61 16.56
CA GLU A 156 2.79 12.82 16.61
C GLU A 156 3.38 12.95 15.23
N VAL A 157 2.95 12.11 14.27
CA VAL A 157 3.38 12.22 12.87
C VAL A 157 2.98 13.57 12.28
N LEU A 158 1.72 13.98 12.45
CA LEU A 158 1.24 15.27 11.94
C LEU A 158 2.02 16.43 12.56
N ARG A 159 2.24 16.41 13.88
CA ARG A 159 3.02 17.43 14.57
C ARG A 159 4.47 17.45 14.10
N ALA A 160 5.07 16.30 13.83
CA ALA A 160 6.43 16.22 13.32
C ALA A 160 6.56 16.91 11.97
N VAL A 161 5.66 16.62 11.02
CA VAL A 161 5.70 17.21 9.68
C VAL A 161 5.33 18.70 9.68
N ARG A 162 4.30 19.11 10.43
CA ARG A 162 3.84 20.50 10.46
C ARG A 162 4.80 21.45 11.15
N GLU A 163 5.28 21.04 12.31
CA GLU A 163 5.98 21.93 13.25
C GLU A 163 7.49 21.63 13.30
N GLY A 164 7.96 20.62 12.57
CA GLY A 164 9.33 20.15 12.66
C GLY A 164 9.67 19.51 14.02
N SER A 165 8.66 19.10 14.79
CA SER A 165 8.87 18.47 16.09
C SER A 165 9.54 17.10 15.96
N ALA A 166 10.41 16.78 16.91
CA ALA A 166 11.07 15.47 16.94
C ALA A 166 10.09 14.39 17.42
N LEU A 167 10.11 13.24 16.76
CA LEU A 167 9.51 12.03 17.28
C LEU A 167 10.37 11.44 18.44
N PRO A 168 9.78 10.61 19.31
CA PRO A 168 10.53 9.82 20.27
C PRO A 168 11.78 9.16 19.67
N ARG A 169 12.87 9.10 20.44
CA ARG A 169 14.15 8.54 19.97
C ARG A 169 13.97 7.12 19.44
N GLY A 170 14.54 6.86 18.26
CA GLY A 170 14.52 5.56 17.60
C GLY A 170 13.34 5.33 16.66
N LEU A 171 12.38 6.27 16.57
CA LEU A 171 11.31 6.19 15.59
C LEU A 171 11.76 6.71 14.22
N PRO A 172 11.29 6.09 13.12
CA PRO A 172 11.49 6.61 11.77
C PRO A 172 10.96 8.03 11.64
N ASP A 173 11.72 8.93 11.00
CA ASP A 173 11.34 10.32 10.82
C ASP A 173 10.56 10.50 9.49
N PRO A 174 9.24 10.75 9.52
CA PRO A 174 8.44 10.89 8.30
C PRO A 174 8.80 12.15 7.51
N ARG A 175 9.45 13.15 8.13
CA ARG A 175 9.79 14.42 7.49
C ARG A 175 10.77 14.27 6.34
N THR A 176 11.58 13.20 6.34
CA THR A 176 12.56 12.94 5.27
C THR A 176 11.91 12.72 3.91
N ALA A 177 10.60 12.41 3.87
CA ALA A 177 9.85 12.19 2.65
C ALA A 177 9.04 13.42 2.20
N PHE A 178 9.07 14.52 2.94
CA PHE A 178 8.44 15.79 2.57
C PHE A 178 9.51 16.79 2.13
N ALA A 179 9.19 17.58 1.12
CA ALA A 179 10.00 18.76 0.83
C ALA A 179 9.89 19.67 2.07
N GLY A 180 11.04 20.09 2.61
CA GLY A 180 11.04 21.09 3.68
C GLY A 180 10.27 22.35 3.25
N PRO A 181 9.73 23.12 4.21
CA PRO A 181 9.24 24.46 3.90
C PRO A 181 10.31 25.33 3.24
#